data_AF-A0AAD9MVW7-F1
#
_entry.id   AF-A0AAD9MVW7-F1
#
_cell.length_a   1.000
_cell.length_b   1.000
_cell.length_c   1.000
_cell.angle_alpha   90.00
_cell.angle_beta   90.00
_cell.angle_gamma   90.00
#
_symmetry.space_group_name_H-M   'P 1'
#
loop_
_entity.id
_entity.type
_entity.pdbx_description
1 polymer ?
#
loop_
_entity_poly.entity_id
_entity_poly.type
_entity_poly.pdbx_seq_one_letter_code
_entity_poly.pdbx_strand_id
1 'polypeptide(L)'
;MAYPGYLCFILLLCTLVARGLSGRVLPPSGAIVVRSCEPIRITMCRGLGYNVTGMPNLVGHETQQDAELQLTTFTPLVQYGCSDRLRFFLCAV
;
A
#
# COMPACT_ATOMS: atom_id res chain seq x y z
N MET A 1 -37.77 7.32 20.61
CA MET A 1 -38.49 6.69 19.48
C MET A 1 -37.50 5.78 18.78
N ALA A 2 -37.36 4.54 19.25
CA ALA A 2 -36.39 3.59 18.70
C ALA A 2 -37.04 2.87 17.51
N TYR A 3 -36.42 2.91 16.34
CA TYR A 3 -36.93 2.29 15.12
C TYR A 3 -36.61 0.78 15.12
N PRO A 4 -37.55 -0.12 15.46
CA PRO A 4 -37.27 -1.56 15.55
C PRO A 4 -36.85 -2.17 14.20
N GLY A 5 -37.21 -1.53 13.08
CA GLY A 5 -36.82 -1.98 11.74
C GLY A 5 -35.33 -1.76 11.43
N TYR A 6 -34.70 -0.71 11.98
CA TYR A 6 -33.31 -0.37 11.66
C TYR A 6 -32.33 -1.35 12.32
N LEU A 7 -32.64 -1.79 13.55
CA LEU A 7 -31.86 -2.80 14.27
C LEU A 7 -31.89 -4.15 13.55
N CYS A 8 -33.06 -4.54 13.03
CA CYS A 8 -33.22 -5.76 12.24
C CYS A 8 -32.39 -5.71 10.94
N PHE A 9 -32.42 -4.57 10.23
CA PHE A 9 -31.60 -4.35 9.03
C PHE A 9 -30.09 -4.44 9.31
N ILE A 10 -29.61 -3.85 10.41
CA ILE A 10 -28.20 -3.94 10.82
C ILE A 10 -27.80 -5.38 11.14
N LEU A 11 -28.66 -6.15 11.83
CA LEU A 11 -28.38 -7.56 12.14
C LEU A 11 -28.38 -8.44 10.88
N LEU A 12 -29.28 -8.19 9.92
CA LEU A 12 -29.32 -8.86 8.61
C LEU A 12 -28.06 -8.56 7.78
N LEU A 13 -27.62 -7.30 7.75
CA LEU A 13 -26.37 -6.90 7.10
C LEU A 13 -25.16 -7.55 7.78
N CYS A 14 -25.07 -7.54 9.11
CA CYS A 14 -23.97 -8.19 9.84
C CYS A 14 -23.88 -9.70 9.59
N THR A 15 -25.01 -10.40 9.53
CA THR A 15 -25.03 -11.86 9.28
C THR A 15 -24.67 -12.22 7.84
N LEU A 16 -25.07 -11.40 6.85
CA LEU A 16 -24.65 -11.55 5.46
C LEU A 16 -23.15 -11.28 5.28
N VAL A 17 -22.62 -10.24 5.93
CA VAL A 17 -21.17 -9.91 5.89
C VAL A 17 -20.35 -10.97 6.62
N ALA A 18 -20.81 -11.48 7.77
CA ALA A 18 -20.14 -12.55 8.51
C ALA A 18 -20.09 -13.87 7.72
N ARG A 19 -21.13 -14.18 6.93
CA ARG A 19 -21.15 -15.33 6.02
C ARG A 19 -20.24 -15.15 4.80
N GLY A 20 -19.99 -13.92 4.36
CA GLY A 20 -19.07 -13.58 3.27
C GLY A 20 -17.59 -13.54 3.67
N LEU A 21 -17.26 -13.51 4.97
CA LEU A 21 -15.88 -13.46 5.48
C LEU A 21 -15.21 -14.84 5.65
N SER A 22 -15.88 -15.93 5.28
CA SER A 22 -15.31 -17.28 5.30
C SER A 22 -14.40 -17.52 4.10
N GLY A 23 -13.28 -16.80 4.04
CA GLY A 23 -12.38 -16.86 2.90
C GLY A 23 -11.07 -16.11 3.11
N ARG A 24 -10.46 -16.20 4.30
CA ARG A 24 -9.03 -15.84 4.43
C ARG A 24 -8.19 -17.02 3.94
N VAL A 25 -8.01 -17.11 2.63
CA VAL A 25 -6.92 -17.91 2.04
C VAL A 25 -5.63 -17.22 2.47
N LEU A 26 -4.95 -17.77 3.46
CA LEU A 26 -3.57 -17.42 3.73
C LEU A 26 -2.76 -17.77 2.46
N PRO A 27 -1.94 -16.85 1.94
CA PRO A 27 -0.98 -17.22 0.91
C PRO A 27 -0.09 -18.34 1.46
N PRO A 28 0.31 -19.32 0.64
CA PRO A 28 1.17 -20.41 1.10
C PRO A 28 2.46 -19.82 1.70
N SER A 29 2.65 -20.05 3.00
CA SER A 29 3.87 -19.77 3.74
C SER A 29 5.04 -20.51 3.07
N GLY A 30 5.74 -19.85 2.14
CA GLY A 30 6.84 -20.48 1.41
C GLY A 30 7.03 -20.04 -0.04
N ALA A 31 6.22 -19.13 -0.58
CA ALA A 31 6.57 -18.49 -1.85
C ALA A 31 7.89 -17.71 -1.67
N ILE A 32 8.97 -18.18 -2.27
CA ILE A 32 10.21 -17.41 -2.39
C ILE A 32 9.86 -16.20 -3.24
N VAL A 33 9.69 -15.04 -2.61
CA VAL A 33 9.54 -13.77 -3.32
C VAL A 33 10.92 -13.44 -3.88
N VAL A 34 11.15 -13.85 -5.13
CA VAL A 34 12.37 -13.53 -5.86
C VAL A 34 12.35 -12.03 -6.17
N ARG A 35 13.11 -11.26 -5.40
CA ARG A 35 13.29 -9.84 -5.67
C ARG A 35 14.24 -9.65 -6.83
N SER A 36 13.82 -8.87 -7.81
CA SER A 36 14.67 -8.41 -8.89
C SER A 36 15.00 -6.93 -8.70
N CYS A 37 16.23 -6.54 -9.00
CA CYS A 37 16.63 -5.14 -8.99
C CYS A 37 16.41 -4.54 -10.36
N GLU A 38 15.72 -3.41 -10.43
CA GLU A 38 15.49 -2.67 -11.67
C GLU A 38 15.83 -1.18 -11.52
N PRO A 39 16.20 -0.48 -12.62
CA PRO A 39 16.52 0.95 -12.58
C PRO A 39 15.34 1.82 -12.10
N ILE A 40 15.63 2.85 -11.29
CA ILE A 40 14.60 3.75 -10.76
C ILE A 40 14.01 4.63 -11.87
N ARG A 41 12.71 4.45 -12.11
CA ARG A 41 11.90 5.23 -13.05
C ARG A 41 11.15 6.37 -12.36
N ILE A 42 10.82 6.20 -11.09
CA ILE A 42 10.07 7.17 -10.28
C ILE A 42 10.88 8.47 -10.14
N THR A 43 10.34 9.57 -10.66
CA THR A 43 11.08 10.84 -10.78
C THR A 43 11.50 11.38 -9.42
N MET A 44 10.63 11.30 -8.40
CA MET A 44 10.95 11.81 -7.06
C MET A 44 12.05 11.01 -6.34
N CYS A 45 12.31 9.77 -6.74
CA CYS A 45 13.29 8.89 -6.07
C CYS A 45 14.68 8.90 -6.73
N ARG A 46 14.89 9.69 -7.78
CA ARG A 46 16.20 9.80 -8.46
C ARG A 46 17.18 10.70 -7.70
N GLY A 47 18.47 10.42 -7.78
CA GLY A 47 19.50 11.29 -7.17
C GLY A 47 19.60 11.20 -5.65
N LEU A 48 19.16 10.08 -5.06
CA LEU A 48 19.26 9.79 -3.63
C LEU A 48 20.56 9.03 -3.24
N GLY A 49 21.50 8.89 -4.19
CA GLY A 49 22.74 8.12 -3.99
C GLY A 49 22.67 6.65 -4.41
N TYR A 50 21.54 6.21 -4.98
CA TYR A 50 21.34 4.88 -5.57
C TYR A 50 20.49 4.99 -6.85
N ASN A 51 20.60 4.00 -7.74
CA ASN A 51 19.99 4.03 -9.08
C ASN A 51 19.09 2.82 -9.39
N VAL A 52 19.01 1.84 -8.49
CA VAL A 52 18.18 0.64 -8.64
C VAL A 52 17.26 0.48 -7.43
N THR A 53 16.10 -0.12 -7.64
CA THR A 53 15.16 -0.50 -6.59
C THR A 53 14.77 -1.96 -6.75
N GLY A 54 14.47 -2.63 -5.64
CA GLY A 54 14.04 -4.01 -5.62
C GLY A 54 12.52 -4.12 -5.77
N MET A 55 12.07 -4.98 -6.68
CA MET A 55 10.65 -5.31 -6.87
C MET A 55 10.41 -6.81 -6.58
N PRO A 56 9.32 -7.18 -5.89
CA PRO A 56 8.40 -6.27 -5.20
C PRO A 56 9.08 -5.56 -4.02
N ASN A 57 8.70 -4.30 -3.78
CA ASN A 57 9.28 -3.49 -2.71
C ASN A 57 8.80 -3.97 -1.32
N LEU A 58 9.22 -3.32 -0.22
CA LEU A 58 8.83 -3.68 1.16
C LEU A 58 7.36 -3.38 1.46
N VAL A 59 6.72 -2.49 0.69
CA VAL A 59 5.28 -2.19 0.79
C VAL A 59 4.44 -3.26 0.07
N GLY A 60 5.06 -4.06 -0.81
CA GLY A 60 4.38 -5.07 -1.61
C GLY A 60 3.85 -4.56 -2.95
N HIS A 61 4.36 -3.43 -3.44
CA HIS A 61 4.12 -3.04 -4.83
C HIS A 61 4.90 -3.97 -5.75
N GLU A 62 4.23 -4.52 -6.76
CA GLU A 62 4.84 -5.40 -7.78
C GLU A 62 5.51 -4.59 -8.89
N THR A 63 5.03 -3.36 -9.15
CA THR A 63 5.58 -2.47 -10.17
C THR A 63 5.94 -1.10 -9.61
N GLN A 64 6.96 -0.44 -10.20
CA GLN A 64 7.28 0.94 -9.85
C GLN A 64 6.14 1.92 -10.16
N GLN A 65 5.25 1.60 -11.10
CA GLN A 65 4.09 2.43 -11.42
C GLN A 65 3.10 2.49 -10.25
N ASP A 66 2.85 1.35 -9.60
CA ASP A 66 1.97 1.27 -8.42
C ASP A 66 2.58 2.04 -7.25
N ALA A 67 3.89 1.88 -7.05
CA ALA A 67 4.64 2.62 -6.04
C ALA A 67 4.60 4.14 -6.30
N GLU A 68 4.78 4.58 -7.55
CA GLU A 68 4.70 6.00 -7.92
C GLU A 68 3.31 6.57 -7.64
N LEU A 69 2.25 5.85 -8.00
CA LEU A 69 0.87 6.28 -7.74
C LEU A 69 0.64 6.53 -6.25
N GLN A 70 1.08 5.63 -5.37
CA GLN A 70 0.96 5.84 -3.93
C GLN A 70 1.85 7.00 -3.44
N LEU A 71 3.08 7.10 -3.93
CA LEU A 71 4.01 8.17 -3.58
C LEU A 71 3.48 9.56 -3.93
N THR A 72 2.68 9.70 -4.99
CA THR A 72 2.12 11.01 -5.37
C THR A 72 1.30 11.65 -4.25
N THR A 73 0.66 10.86 -3.39
CA THR A 73 -0.11 11.36 -2.22
C THR A 73 0.76 12.12 -1.21
N PHE A 74 2.06 11.83 -1.16
CA PHE A 74 3.01 12.50 -0.25
C PHE A 74 3.72 13.70 -0.90
N THR A 75 3.52 13.94 -2.21
CA THR A 75 4.15 15.06 -2.94
C THR A 75 3.96 16.40 -2.24
N PRO A 76 2.76 16.76 -1.72
CA PRO A 76 2.59 18.04 -1.04
C PRO A 76 3.48 18.18 0.20
N LEU A 77 3.68 17.10 0.97
CA LEU A 77 4.53 17.11 2.17
C LEU A 77 6.01 17.22 1.83
N VAL A 78 6.43 16.55 0.74
CA VAL A 78 7.80 16.64 0.23
C VAL A 78 8.09 18.06 -0.29
N GLN A 79 7.16 18.65 -1.04
CA GLN A 79 7.29 20.01 -1.58
C GLN A 79 7.22 21.08 -0.48
N TYR A 80 6.38 20.89 0.53
CA TYR A 80 6.34 21.78 1.69
C TYR A 80 7.65 21.76 2.48
N GLY A 81 8.38 20.65 2.44
CA GLY A 81 9.65 20.53 3.15
C GLY A 81 9.47 20.34 4.64
N CYS A 82 8.47 19.56 5.08
CA CYS A 82 8.27 19.26 6.51
C CYS A 82 9.52 18.64 7.16
N SER A 83 10.32 17.91 6.38
CA SER A 83 11.58 17.31 6.80
C SER A 83 12.48 17.01 5.60
N ASP A 84 13.77 17.31 5.72
CA ASP A 84 14.78 17.03 4.69
C ASP A 84 14.95 15.53 4.41
N ARG A 85 14.52 14.66 5.33
CA ARG A 85 14.64 13.21 5.22
C ARG A 85 13.40 12.52 4.68
N LEU A 86 12.27 13.23 4.56
CA LEU A 86 11.00 12.62 4.16
C LEU A 86 11.09 11.95 2.78
N ARG A 87 11.70 12.65 1.82
CA ARG A 87 11.90 12.14 0.46
C ARG A 87 12.70 10.84 0.44
N PHE A 88 13.80 10.78 1.18
CA PHE A 88 14.62 9.57 1.27
C PHE A 88 13.85 8.43 1.95
N PHE A 89 13.16 8.73 3.04
CA PHE A 89 12.36 7.77 3.79
C PHE A 89 11.28 7.10 2.91
N LEU A 90 10.56 7.89 2.11
CA LEU A 90 9.52 7.41 1.22
C LEU A 90 10.05 6.53 0.07
N CYS A 91 11.30 6.75 -0.37
CA CYS A 91 11.90 5.99 -1.48
C CYS A 91 12.73 4.78 -1.04
N ALA A 92 12.89 4.57 0.27
CA ALA A 92 13.63 3.44 0.84
C ALA A 92 12.76 2.20 1.10
N VAL A 93 11.45 2.28 0.79
CA VAL A 93 10.45 1.23 1.03
C VAL A 93 10.04 0.49 -0.24
#